data_AF-A0A852U730-F1
#
_entry.id   AF-A0A852U730-F1
#
_cell.length_a   1.000
_cell.length_b   1.000
_cell.length_c   1.000
_cell.angle_alpha   90.00
_cell.angle_beta   90.00
_cell.angle_gamma   90.00
#
_symmetry.space_group_name_H-M   'P 1'
#
loop_
_entity.id
_entity.type
_entity.pdbx_description
1 polymer ?
#
loop_
_entity_poly.entity_id
_entity_poly.type
_entity_poly.pdbx_seq_one_letter_code
_entity_poly.pdbx_strand_id
1 'polypeptide(L)'
;MIGADASSATTRRQLAWTLDSTIRTAIELSSRLPALHHVVVVLDNPTLPSRLVLRCADQAANRIHEQVAREHGDYVVVTFLVVTDAVDPGTLAERIHDRIMQAPASDVATALSWDEVEHGSIAQAAINDYL
;
A
#
# COMPACT_ATOMS: atom_id res chain seq x y z
N MET A 1 4.40 -2.53 8.67
CA MET A 1 3.00 -2.26 8.29
C MET A 1 2.61 -0.88 8.81
N ILE A 2 1.91 -0.09 8.00
CA ILE A 2 1.38 1.23 8.38
C ILE A 2 -0.14 1.18 8.20
N GLY A 3 -0.91 1.52 9.24
CA GLY A 3 -2.36 1.73 9.12
C GLY A 3 -2.66 3.20 8.87
N ALA A 4 -3.55 3.49 7.92
CA ALA A 4 -3.97 4.84 7.60
C ALA A 4 -5.50 4.90 7.49
N ASP A 5 -6.10 5.72 8.35
CA ASP A 5 -7.54 5.97 8.34
C ASP A 5 -7.89 7.00 7.25
N ALA A 6 -8.71 6.57 6.28
CA ALA A 6 -9.20 7.42 5.19
C ALA A 6 -10.68 7.80 5.35
N SER A 7 -11.34 7.40 6.45
CA SER A 7 -12.77 7.63 6.68
C SER A 7 -13.14 9.11 6.76
N SER A 8 -12.24 9.95 7.29
CA SER A 8 -12.46 11.40 7.36
C SER A 8 -12.19 12.15 6.04
N ALA A 9 -11.60 11.50 5.03
CA ALA A 9 -11.21 12.14 3.78
C ALA A 9 -12.38 12.15 2.78
N THR A 10 -13.18 13.22 2.80
CA THR A 10 -14.33 13.40 1.90
C THR A 10 -13.98 14.11 0.59
N THR A 11 -12.74 14.58 0.45
CA THR A 11 -12.23 15.25 -0.75
C THR A 11 -10.87 14.69 -1.16
N ARG A 12 -10.55 14.78 -2.46
CA ARG A 12 -9.24 14.39 -2.99
C ARG A 12 -8.07 15.07 -2.26
N ARG A 13 -8.25 16.33 -1.84
CA ARG A 13 -7.22 17.08 -1.11
C ARG A 13 -6.96 16.48 0.27
N GLN A 14 -8.00 16.12 1.00
CA GLN A 14 -7.87 15.47 2.30
C GLN A 14 -7.23 14.09 2.18
N LEU A 15 -7.63 13.30 1.16
CA LEU A 15 -6.99 12.03 0.87
C LEU A 15 -5.49 12.20 0.59
N ALA A 16 -5.13 13.19 -0.24
CA ALA A 16 -3.73 13.49 -0.53
C ALA A 16 -2.94 13.85 0.75
N TRP A 17 -3.54 14.54 1.72
CA TRP A 17 -2.91 14.84 3.00
C TRP A 17 -2.64 13.59 3.84
N THR A 18 -3.62 12.68 3.91
CA THR A 18 -3.47 11.37 4.59
C THR A 18 -2.33 10.57 3.95
N LEU A 19 -2.28 10.53 2.61
CA LEU A 19 -1.24 9.82 1.87
C LEU A 19 0.13 10.49 2.04
N ASP A 20 0.23 11.81 2.00
CA ASP A 20 1.50 12.52 2.22
C ASP A 20 2.10 12.24 3.61
N SER A 21 1.25 12.11 4.63
CA SER A 21 1.70 11.70 5.97
C SER A 21 2.24 10.27 6.00
N THR A 22 1.56 9.38 5.28
CA THR A 22 1.96 7.97 5.12
C THR A 22 3.28 7.85 4.36
N ILE A 23 3.43 8.61 3.27
CA ILE A 23 4.65 8.68 2.45
C ILE A 23 5.85 9.10 3.30
N ARG A 24 5.71 10.20 4.08
CA ARG A 24 6.78 10.66 4.98
C ARG A 24 7.18 9.60 5.99
N THR A 25 6.19 8.94 6.60
CA THR A 25 6.42 7.87 7.58
C THR A 25 7.17 6.70 6.96
N ALA A 26 6.77 6.26 5.77
CA ALA A 26 7.43 5.16 5.06
C ALA A 26 8.88 5.48 4.74
N ILE A 27 9.17 6.67 4.20
CA ILE A 27 10.53 7.11 3.87
C ILE A 27 11.39 7.19 5.13
N GLU A 28 10.87 7.77 6.22
CA GLU A 28 11.59 7.85 7.49
C GLU A 28 11.95 6.45 8.02
N LEU A 29 11.00 5.52 7.98
CA LEU A 29 11.23 4.13 8.41
C LEU A 29 12.28 3.44 7.55
N SER A 30 12.25 3.61 6.22
CA SER A 30 13.26 3.06 5.32
C SER A 30 14.66 3.57 5.64
N SER A 31 14.80 4.85 6.01
CA SER A 31 16.11 5.42 6.40
C SER A 31 16.66 4.83 7.71
N ARG A 32 15.76 4.37 8.61
CA ARG A 32 16.09 3.88 9.95
C ARG A 32 16.25 2.37 10.02
N LEU A 33 15.72 1.65 9.04
CA LEU A 33 15.65 0.19 9.02
C LEU A 33 16.28 -0.34 7.73
N PRO A 34 17.61 -0.54 7.69
CA PRO A 34 18.32 -0.97 6.47
C PRO A 34 17.91 -2.34 5.92
N ALA A 35 17.20 -3.16 6.72
CA ALA A 35 16.67 -4.47 6.32
C ALA A 35 15.17 -4.41 5.96
N LEU A 36 14.60 -3.21 5.81
CA LEU A 36 13.21 -3.04 5.41
C LEU A 36 13.07 -3.30 3.92
N HIS A 37 12.43 -4.42 3.57
CA HIS A 37 12.17 -4.76 2.16
C HIS A 37 10.71 -4.56 1.74
N HIS A 38 9.77 -4.56 2.69
CA HIS A 38 8.33 -4.45 2.43
C HIS A 38 7.67 -3.35 3.25
N VAL A 39 6.93 -2.47 2.56
CA VAL A 39 6.04 -1.48 3.16
C VAL A 39 4.62 -1.81 2.73
N VAL A 40 3.84 -2.38 3.65
CA VAL A 40 2.40 -2.58 3.46
C VAL A 40 1.63 -1.49 4.17
N VAL A 41 0.82 -0.74 3.42
CA VAL A 41 -0.10 0.29 3.93
C VAL A 41 -1.53 -0.22 3.81
N VAL A 42 -2.25 -0.25 4.92
CA VAL A 42 -3.69 -0.53 4.92
C VAL A 42 -4.44 0.79 4.99
N LEU A 43 -5.17 1.14 3.93
CA LEU A 43 -6.04 2.31 3.85
C LEU A 43 -7.46 1.89 4.22
N ASP A 44 -7.92 2.34 5.38
CA ASP A 44 -9.20 1.91 5.94
C ASP A 44 -10.34 2.87 5.58
N ASN A 45 -11.46 2.28 5.17
CA ASN A 45 -12.77 2.91 5.03
C ASN A 45 -12.81 4.25 4.27
N PRO A 46 -12.24 4.35 3.06
CA PRO A 46 -12.32 5.59 2.30
C PRO A 46 -13.76 5.92 1.88
N THR A 47 -14.18 7.18 2.05
CA THR A 47 -15.52 7.64 1.62
C THR A 47 -15.57 8.08 0.15
N LEU A 48 -14.41 8.21 -0.49
CA LEU A 48 -14.25 8.60 -1.88
C LEU A 48 -14.42 7.41 -2.84
N PRO A 49 -14.73 7.65 -4.12
CA PRO A 49 -14.86 6.57 -5.11
C PRO A 49 -13.60 5.71 -5.19
N SER A 50 -13.75 4.38 -5.15
CA SER A 50 -12.64 3.42 -5.06
C SER A 50 -11.59 3.63 -6.16
N ARG A 51 -12.01 3.89 -7.40
CA ARG A 51 -11.08 4.16 -8.51
C ARG A 51 -10.19 5.39 -8.29
N LEU A 52 -10.71 6.42 -7.64
CA LEU A 52 -9.94 7.62 -7.30
C LEU A 52 -8.98 7.32 -6.15
N VAL A 53 -9.43 6.56 -5.14
CA VAL A 53 -8.60 6.16 -4.00
C VAL A 53 -7.44 5.28 -4.45
N LEU A 54 -7.71 4.23 -5.22
CA LEU A 54 -6.70 3.32 -5.77
C LEU A 54 -5.67 4.07 -6.61
N ARG A 55 -6.09 4.98 -7.50
CA ARG A 55 -5.14 5.81 -8.27
C ARG A 55 -4.24 6.66 -7.37
N CYS A 56 -4.80 7.26 -6.32
CA CYS A 56 -4.02 8.09 -5.40
C CYS A 56 -3.06 7.24 -4.55
N ALA A 57 -3.51 6.07 -4.10
CA ALA A 57 -2.70 5.10 -3.36
C ALA A 57 -1.56 4.55 -4.23
N ASP A 58 -1.82 4.26 -5.50
CA ASP A 58 -0.81 3.80 -6.46
C ASP A 58 0.26 4.86 -6.71
N GLN A 59 -0.15 6.12 -6.88
CA GLN A 59 0.78 7.25 -6.97
C GLN A 59 1.63 7.40 -5.70
N ALA A 60 1.04 7.16 -4.52
CA ALA A 60 1.77 7.19 -3.26
C ALA A 60 2.76 6.01 -3.14
N ALA A 61 2.36 4.81 -3.58
CA ALA A 61 3.22 3.62 -3.60
C ALA A 61 4.47 3.86 -4.45
N ASN A 62 4.28 4.32 -5.68
CA ASN A 62 5.36 4.64 -6.61
C ASN A 62 6.27 5.74 -6.05
N ARG A 63 5.69 6.78 -5.44
CA ARG A 63 6.49 7.86 -4.83
C ARG A 63 7.38 7.36 -3.69
N ILE A 64 6.88 6.48 -2.82
CA ILE A 64 7.68 5.88 -1.75
C ILE A 64 8.82 5.06 -2.35
N HIS A 65 8.48 4.16 -3.28
CA HIS A 65 9.46 3.29 -3.94
C HIS A 65 10.59 4.10 -4.60
N GLU A 66 10.24 5.07 -5.45
CA GLU A 66 11.21 5.91 -6.16
C GLU A 66 12.07 6.76 -5.22
N GLN A 67 11.47 7.31 -4.16
CA GLN A 67 12.19 8.18 -3.24
C GLN A 67 13.18 7.39 -2.39
N VAL A 68 12.80 6.21 -1.91
CA VAL A 68 13.69 5.30 -1.19
C VAL A 68 14.84 4.83 -2.09
N ALA A 69 14.55 4.43 -3.33
CA ALA A 69 15.56 4.07 -4.33
C ALA A 69 16.57 5.19 -4.58
N ARG A 70 16.08 6.43 -4.70
CA ARG A 70 16.91 7.60 -4.94
C ARG A 70 17.78 7.98 -3.75
N GLU A 71 17.23 7.94 -2.54
CA GLU A 71 17.89 8.46 -1.33
C GLU A 71 18.78 7.43 -0.63
N HIS A 72 18.46 6.13 -0.75
CA HIS A 72 19.13 5.07 0.00
C HIS A 72 19.87 4.06 -0.88
N GLY A 73 19.73 4.14 -2.22
CA GLY A 73 20.38 3.22 -3.14
C GLY A 73 19.85 1.78 -3.05
N ASP A 74 18.69 1.60 -2.43
CA ASP A 74 18.01 0.34 -2.21
C ASP A 74 16.52 0.50 -2.51
N TYR A 75 15.82 -0.59 -2.77
CA TYR A 75 14.40 -0.55 -3.11
C TYR A 75 13.54 -1.21 -2.03
N VAL A 76 12.35 -0.67 -1.85
CA VAL A 76 11.30 -1.28 -1.05
C VAL A 76 10.15 -1.68 -1.96
N VAL A 77 9.57 -2.84 -1.67
CA VAL A 77 8.30 -3.25 -2.22
C VAL A 77 7.20 -2.52 -1.46
N VAL A 78 6.39 -1.74 -2.16
CA VAL A 78 5.32 -0.96 -1.57
C VAL A 78 3.98 -1.50 -2.02
N THR A 79 3.12 -1.85 -1.06
CA THR A 79 1.76 -2.33 -1.33
C THR A 79 0.78 -1.50 -0.53
N PHE A 80 -0.11 -0.79 -1.23
CA PHE A 80 -1.30 -0.22 -0.62
C PHE A 80 -2.46 -1.19 -0.76
N LEU A 81 -3.14 -1.45 0.34
CA LEU A 81 -4.35 -2.26 0.38
C LEU A 81 -5.50 -1.38 0.84
N VAL A 82 -6.45 -1.12 -0.06
CA VAL A 82 -7.65 -0.33 0.21
C VAL A 82 -8.74 -1.26 0.72
N VAL A 83 -9.10 -1.09 1.98
CA VAL A 83 -10.07 -1.91 2.70
C VAL A 83 -11.38 -1.14 2.84
N THR A 84 -12.50 -1.82 2.54
CA THR A 84 -13.86 -1.31 2.78
C THR A 84 -14.54 -2.09 3.90
N ASP A 85 -15.69 -1.62 4.36
CA ASP A 85 -16.47 -2.26 5.41
C ASP A 85 -16.74 -3.74 5.08
N ALA A 86 -16.42 -4.62 6.04
CA ALA A 86 -16.47 -6.09 6.00
C ALA A 86 -15.18 -6.81 5.53
N VAL A 87 -14.10 -6.64 6.29
CA VAL A 87 -12.90 -7.50 6.18
C VAL A 87 -12.77 -8.38 7.40
N ASP A 88 -12.62 -9.68 7.17
CA ASP A 88 -12.22 -10.61 8.22
C ASP A 88 -10.77 -10.31 8.65
N PRO A 89 -10.52 -9.94 9.92
CA PRO A 89 -9.18 -9.57 10.37
C PRO A 89 -8.16 -10.72 10.26
N GLY A 90 -8.61 -11.97 10.39
CA GLY A 90 -7.76 -13.16 10.26
C GLY A 90 -7.22 -13.30 8.83
N THR A 91 -8.12 -13.21 7.86
CA THR A 91 -7.80 -13.27 6.43
C THR A 91 -6.91 -12.09 6.02
N LEU A 92 -7.19 -10.88 6.52
CA LEU A 92 -6.34 -9.71 6.26
C LEU A 92 -4.90 -9.93 6.79
N ALA A 93 -4.78 -10.42 8.02
CA ALA A 93 -3.48 -10.72 8.61
C ALA A 93 -2.72 -11.79 7.83
N GLU A 94 -3.41 -12.85 7.38
CA GLU A 94 -2.83 -13.90 6.53
C GLU A 94 -2.31 -13.33 5.22
N ARG A 95 -3.10 -12.54 4.49
CA ARG A 95 -2.69 -11.92 3.22
C ARG A 95 -1.50 -10.98 3.37
N ILE A 96 -1.47 -10.18 4.44
CA ILE A 96 -0.34 -9.31 4.76
C ILE A 96 0.90 -10.14 5.09
N HIS A 97 0.75 -11.20 5.87
CA HIS A 97 1.85 -12.10 6.22
C HIS A 97 2.46 -12.74 4.97
N ASP A 98 1.63 -13.32 4.11
CA ASP A 98 2.05 -13.96 2.87
C ASP A 98 2.82 -12.98 1.99
N ARG A 99 2.34 -11.73 1.88
CA ARG A 99 3.03 -10.69 1.10
C ARG A 99 4.40 -10.32 1.65
N ILE A 100 4.55 -10.25 2.97
CA ILE A 100 5.84 -9.91 3.60
C ILE A 100 6.84 -11.07 3.49
N MET A 101 6.35 -12.31 3.42
CA MET A 101 7.21 -13.50 3.27
C MET A 101 7.64 -13.76 1.81
N GLN A 102 7.00 -13.12 0.84
CA GLN A 102 7.37 -13.24 -0.56
C GLN A 102 8.67 -12.50 -0.86
N ALA A 103 9.55 -13.13 -1.64
CA ALA A 103 10.69 -12.44 -2.19
C ALA A 103 10.21 -11.25 -3.05
N PRO A 104 10.92 -10.11 -3.05
CA PRO A 104 10.59 -9.00 -3.91
C PRO A 104 10.49 -9.45 -5.38
N ALA A 105 9.31 -9.23 -5.98
CA ALA A 105 9.03 -9.53 -7.38
C ALA A 105 8.98 -8.23 -8.22
N SER A 106 8.56 -8.31 -9.49
CA SER A 106 8.53 -7.16 -10.41
C SER A 106 7.51 -6.08 -10.03
N ASP A 107 6.55 -6.38 -9.17
CA ASP A 107 5.51 -5.48 -8.66
C ASP A 107 6.03 -4.68 -7.45
N VAL A 108 7.01 -3.82 -7.70
CA VAL A 108 7.71 -3.06 -6.65
C VAL A 108 6.87 -1.95 -6.00
N ALA A 109 5.79 -1.51 -6.66
CA ALA A 109 4.83 -0.54 -6.14
C ALA A 109 3.45 -0.82 -6.72
N THR A 110 2.44 -1.00 -5.88
CA THR A 110 1.06 -1.28 -6.31
C THR A 110 0.03 -0.81 -5.29
N ALA A 111 -1.18 -0.53 -5.74
CA ALA A 111 -2.35 -0.36 -4.90
C ALA A 111 -3.48 -1.30 -5.34
N LEU A 112 -4.01 -2.06 -4.39
CA LEU A 112 -5.05 -3.07 -4.61
C LEU A 112 -6.23 -2.80 -3.69
N SER A 113 -7.42 -3.13 -4.14
CA SER A 113 -8.62 -3.20 -3.30
C SER A 113 -8.68 -4.54 -2.58
N TRP A 114 -9.41 -4.57 -1.46
CA TRP A 114 -9.68 -5.82 -0.75
C TRP A 114 -10.35 -6.87 -1.65
N ASP A 115 -11.32 -6.46 -2.48
CA ASP A 115 -12.05 -7.33 -3.39
C ASP A 115 -11.11 -8.13 -4.34
N GLU A 116 -9.98 -7.51 -4.74
CA GLU A 116 -8.99 -8.14 -5.61
C GLU A 116 -8.14 -9.21 -4.91
N VAL A 117 -7.99 -9.10 -3.59
CA VAL A 117 -7.09 -9.96 -2.79
C VAL A 117 -7.83 -10.88 -1.82
N GLU A 118 -9.15 -10.75 -1.68
CA GLU A 118 -9.96 -11.59 -0.79
C GLU A 118 -9.81 -13.07 -1.16
N HIS A 119 -9.92 -13.38 -2.45
CA HIS A 119 -9.93 -14.74 -2.99
C HIS A 119 -8.55 -15.23 -3.50
N GLY A 120 -7.49 -14.44 -3.33
CA GLY A 120 -6.17 -14.74 -3.90
C GLY A 120 -5.03 -14.08 -3.13
N SER A 121 -3.79 -14.29 -3.57
CA SER A 121 -2.64 -13.61 -2.95
C SER A 121 -2.48 -12.18 -3.47
N ILE A 122 -1.92 -11.29 -2.64
CA ILE A 122 -1.58 -9.91 -3.03
C ILE A 122 -0.69 -9.89 -4.28
N ALA A 123 0.33 -10.76 -4.36
CA ALA A 123 1.19 -10.82 -5.55
C ALA A 123 0.45 -11.25 -6.81
N GLN A 124 -0.50 -12.18 -6.71
CA GLN A 124 -1.30 -12.60 -7.86
C GLN A 124 -2.19 -11.46 -8.37
N ALA A 125 -2.82 -10.72 -7.46
CA ALA A 125 -3.61 -9.55 -7.81
C ALA A 125 -2.75 -8.45 -8.46
N ALA A 126 -1.56 -8.19 -7.92
CA ALA A 126 -0.63 -7.21 -8.46
C ALA A 126 -0.17 -7.53 -9.90
N ILE A 127 -0.02 -8.81 -10.26
CA ILE A 127 0.32 -9.21 -11.63
C ILE A 127 -0.84 -8.94 -12.60
N ASN A 128 -2.08 -9.13 -12.15
CA ASN A 128 -3.27 -8.98 -13.00
C ASN A 128 -3.59 -7.52 -13.34
N ASP A 129 -3.23 -6.55 -12.48
CA ASP A 129 -3.47 -5.12 -12.73
C ASP A 129 -2.58 -4.54 -13.85
N TYR A 130 -1.52 -5.26 -14.23
CA TYR A 130 -0.59 -4.88 -15.31
C TYR A 130 -0.86 -5.58 -16.66
N LEU A 131 -1.87 -6.44 -16.77
CA LEU A 131 -2.25 -7.17 -17.99
C LEU A 131 -3.49 -6.56 -18.66
#